data_AF-A0A1G5HPT1-F1
#
_entry.id   AF-A0A1G5HPT1-F1
#
_cell.length_a   1.000
_cell.length_b   1.000
_cell.length_c   1.000
_cell.angle_alpha   90.00
_cell.angle_beta   90.00
_cell.angle_gamma   90.00
#
_symmetry.space_group_name_H-M   'P 1'
#
loop_
_entity.id
_entity.type
_entity.pdbx_description
1 polymer ?
#
loop_
_entity_poly.entity_id
_entity_poly.type
_entity_poly.pdbx_seq_one_letter_code
_entity_poly.pdbx_strand_id
1 'polypeptide(L)'
;MWAFSAVPAKMVMVYAMVFGAHLLPYSWLYKSVGYRAFAIIIPIAALVVGCLYPAQIVAIMMLIFEVVFVVVLNLENKALSREAK
;
A
#
# COMPACT_ATOMS: atom_id res chain seq x y z
N MET A 1 8.86 -12.03 15.41
CA MET A 1 8.94 -10.57 15.17
C MET A 1 8.67 -9.84 16.47
N TRP A 2 9.52 -8.89 16.88
CA TRP A 2 9.42 -8.22 18.20
C TRP A 2 8.05 -7.56 18.44
N ALA A 3 7.46 -6.96 17.40
CA ALA A 3 6.13 -6.34 17.48
C ALA A 3 5.02 -7.34 17.84
N PHE A 4 5.12 -8.61 17.44
CA PHE A 4 4.13 -9.63 17.77
C PHE A 4 4.20 -10.03 19.25
N SER A 5 5.40 -10.02 19.82
CA SER A 5 5.62 -10.32 21.24
C SER A 5 5.35 -9.11 22.15
N ALA A 6 5.60 -7.89 21.68
CA ALA A 6 5.44 -6.66 22.46
C ALA A 6 4.03 -6.06 22.37
N VAL A 7 3.46 -5.96 21.15
CA VAL A 7 2.14 -5.34 20.93
C VAL A 7 1.38 -6.06 19.80
N PRO A 8 0.81 -7.25 20.06
CA PRO A 8 0.06 -8.03 19.06
C PRO A 8 -1.05 -7.23 18.38
N ALA A 9 -1.72 -6.34 19.12
CA ALA A 9 -2.83 -5.53 18.62
C ALA A 9 -2.45 -4.56 17.49
N LYS A 10 -1.15 -4.22 17.33
CA LYS A 10 -0.65 -3.31 16.29
C LYS A 10 0.00 -4.05 15.11
N MET A 11 -0.06 -5.37 15.09
CA MET A 11 0.52 -6.17 14.00
C MET A 11 -0.11 -5.89 12.64
N VAL A 12 -1.41 -5.59 12.58
CA VAL A 12 -2.09 -5.22 11.32
C VAL A 12 -1.50 -3.95 10.71
N MET A 13 -1.13 -2.97 11.53
CA MET A 13 -0.42 -1.77 11.09
C MET A 13 0.95 -2.13 10.50
N VAL A 14 1.73 -2.95 11.21
CA VAL A 14 3.06 -3.37 10.75
C VAL A 14 2.96 -4.11 9.42
N TYR A 15 2.00 -5.02 9.27
CA TYR A 15 1.79 -5.73 8.00
C TYR A 15 1.36 -4.78 6.88
N ALA A 16 0.48 -3.82 7.14
CA ALA A 16 0.10 -2.80 6.16
C ALA A 16 1.30 -1.95 5.70
N MET A 17 2.18 -1.56 6.63
CA MET A 17 3.41 -0.83 6.31
C MET A 17 4.38 -1.67 5.47
N VAL A 18 4.59 -2.93 5.85
CA VAL A 18 5.44 -3.87 5.10
C VAL A 18 4.89 -4.04 3.69
N PHE A 19 3.59 -4.32 3.53
CA PHE A 19 2.94 -4.43 2.24
C PHE A 19 3.18 -3.21 1.36
N GLY A 20 2.90 -2.00 1.89
CA GLY A 20 3.12 -0.76 1.14
C GLY A 20 4.58 -0.60 0.70
N ALA A 21 5.55 -0.79 1.60
CA ALA A 21 6.97 -0.66 1.26
C ALA A 21 7.43 -1.65 0.17
N HIS A 22 6.84 -2.85 0.11
CA HIS A 22 7.14 -3.85 -0.91
C HIS A 22 6.62 -3.47 -2.30
N LEU A 23 5.82 -2.41 -2.44
CA LEU A 23 5.43 -1.87 -3.74
C LEU A 23 6.57 -1.09 -4.43
N LEU A 24 7.61 -0.69 -3.69
CA LEU A 24 8.71 0.11 -4.22
C LEU A 24 9.58 -0.63 -5.26
N PRO A 25 10.02 -1.89 -5.05
CA PRO A 25 10.71 -2.68 -6.07
C PRO A 25 9.94 -2.79 -7.39
N TYR A 26 8.61 -2.91 -7.31
CA TYR A 26 7.75 -3.00 -8.50
C TYR A 26 7.69 -1.70 -9.28
N SER A 27 7.81 -0.54 -8.62
CA SER A 27 7.94 0.75 -9.32
C SER A 27 9.18 0.78 -10.20
N TRP A 28 10.30 0.22 -9.75
CA TRP A 28 11.51 0.16 -10.57
C TRP A 28 11.37 -0.83 -11.73
N LEU A 29 10.84 -2.03 -11.44
CA LEU A 29 10.67 -3.10 -12.43
C LEU A 29 9.71 -2.70 -13.56
N TYR A 30 8.55 -2.13 -13.22
CA TYR A 30 7.52 -1.75 -14.19
C TYR A 30 7.61 -0.29 -14.65
N LYS A 31 8.60 0.47 -14.17
CA LYS A 31 8.73 1.92 -14.43
C LYS A 31 7.45 2.72 -14.17
N SER A 32 6.61 2.23 -13.26
CA SER A 32 5.30 2.81 -12.97
C SER A 32 5.38 3.84 -11.85
N VAL A 33 4.71 4.97 -12.09
CA VAL A 33 4.55 6.04 -11.11
C VAL A 33 3.52 5.66 -10.05
N GLY A 34 2.50 4.89 -10.45
CA GLY A 34 1.48 4.35 -9.57
C GLY A 34 2.09 3.55 -8.41
N TYR A 35 2.91 2.54 -8.72
CA TYR A 35 3.60 1.76 -7.69
C TYR A 35 4.44 2.63 -6.74
N ARG A 36 5.11 3.67 -7.24
CA ARG A 36 5.94 4.56 -6.41
C ARG A 36 5.13 5.35 -5.40
N ALA A 37 4.02 5.94 -5.85
CA ALA A 37 3.16 6.77 -5.03
C ALA A 37 2.56 5.95 -3.88
N PHE A 38 1.97 4.79 -4.20
CA PHE A 38 1.34 3.94 -3.20
C PHE A 38 2.36 3.30 -2.25
N ALA A 39 3.59 3.04 -2.70
CA ALA A 39 4.66 2.53 -1.85
C ALA A 39 5.06 3.48 -0.71
N ILE A 40 4.82 4.78 -0.88
CA ILE A 40 5.11 5.81 0.13
C ILE A 40 3.85 6.15 0.93
N ILE A 41 2.71 6.29 0.25
CA ILE A 41 1.45 6.69 0.88
C ILE A 41 0.94 5.62 1.85
N ILE A 42 0.96 4.34 1.47
CA ILE A 42 0.39 3.26 2.30
C ILE A 42 1.12 3.12 3.64
N PRO A 43 2.46 3.07 3.71
CA PRO A 43 3.15 2.97 5.00
C PRO A 43 2.93 4.17 5.91
N ILE A 44 2.91 5.39 5.34
CA ILE A 44 2.67 6.61 6.12
C ILE A 44 1.24 6.63 6.66
N ALA A 45 0.24 6.32 5.81
CA ALA A 45 -1.15 6.24 6.20
C ALA A 45 -1.37 5.15 7.26
N ALA A 46 -0.80 3.96 7.06
CA ALA A 46 -0.85 2.86 8.01
C ALA A 46 -0.23 3.24 9.36
N LEU A 47 0.90 3.95 9.38
CA LEU A 47 1.51 4.42 10.62
C LEU A 47 0.60 5.40 11.37
N VAL A 48 0.07 6.42 10.68
CA VAL A 48 -0.81 7.43 11.29
C VAL A 48 -2.10 6.79 11.81
N VAL A 49 -2.81 6.05 10.97
CA VAL A 49 -4.09 5.43 11.32
C VAL A 49 -3.89 4.31 12.34
N GLY A 50 -2.84 3.51 12.19
CA GLY A 50 -2.52 2.42 13.11
C GLY A 50 -2.11 2.88 14.51
N CYS A 51 -1.55 4.08 14.65
CA CYS A 51 -1.32 4.70 15.97
C CYS A 51 -2.62 5.21 16.61
N LEU A 52 -3.50 5.83 15.83
CA LEU A 52 -4.70 6.52 16.33
C LEU A 52 -5.92 5.62 16.51
N TYR A 53 -6.00 4.51 15.78
CA TYR A 53 -7.21 3.70 15.66
C TYR A 53 -6.93 2.20 15.89
N PRO A 54 -7.99 1.39 16.13
CA PRO A 54 -7.88 -0.06 16.22
C PRO A 54 -7.63 -0.72 14.85
N ALA A 55 -7.20 -1.97 14.87
CA ALA A 55 -6.78 -2.74 13.68
C ALA A 55 -7.85 -2.86 12.60
N GLN A 56 -9.13 -2.90 12.97
CA GLN A 56 -10.26 -2.99 12.03
C GLN A 56 -10.32 -1.77 11.10
N ILE A 57 -10.00 -0.57 11.61
CA ILE A 57 -10.00 0.65 10.80
C ILE A 57 -8.84 0.65 9.81
N VAL A 58 -7.67 0.15 10.22
CA VAL A 58 -6.52 -0.04 9.31
C VAL A 58 -6.87 -1.04 8.20
N ALA A 59 -7.57 -2.13 8.52
CA ALA A 59 -7.97 -3.13 7.54
C ALA A 59 -8.96 -2.56 6.50
N ILE A 60 -9.99 -1.82 6.94
CA ILE A 60 -10.94 -1.16 6.04
C ILE A 60 -10.23 -0.12 5.16
N MET A 61 -9.31 0.65 5.74
CA MET A 61 -8.50 1.61 5.00
C MET A 61 -7.66 0.92 3.92
N MET A 62 -7.04 -0.22 4.24
CA MET A 62 -6.26 -1.00 3.28
C MET A 62 -7.11 -1.53 2.12
N LEU A 63 -8.31 -2.02 2.38
CA LEU A 63 -9.24 -2.45 1.32
C LEU A 63 -9.55 -1.30 0.35
N ILE A 64 -9.79 -0.09 0.86
CA ILE A 64 -10.04 1.09 0.02
C ILE A 64 -8.79 1.41 -0.81
N PHE A 65 -7.60 1.42 -0.20
CA PHE A 65 -6.36 1.66 -0.92
C PHE A 65 -6.11 0.64 -2.04
N GLU A 66 -6.38 -0.65 -1.80
CA GLU A 66 -6.20 -1.70 -2.81
C GLU A 66 -7.15 -1.53 -4.00
N VAL A 67 -8.42 -1.18 -3.76
CA VAL A 67 -9.38 -0.90 -4.85
C VAL A 67 -8.90 0.28 -5.69
N VAL A 68 -8.51 1.38 -5.05
CA VAL A 68 -8.00 2.57 -5.75
C VAL A 68 -6.72 2.24 -6.50
N PHE A 69 -5.82 1.45 -5.89
CA PHE A 69 -4.57 1.04 -6.49
C PHE A 69 -4.77 0.23 -7.78
N VAL A 70 -5.68 -0.75 -7.76
CA VAL A 70 -6.04 -1.55 -8.95
C VAL A 70 -6.60 -0.66 -10.05
N VAL A 71 -7.45 0.32 -9.73
CA VAL A 71 -7.99 1.26 -10.71
C VAL A 71 -6.88 2.09 -11.34
N VAL A 72 -5.98 2.66 -10.54
CA VAL A 72 -4.86 3.47 -11.03
C VAL A 72 -3.95 2.66 -11.95
N LEU A 73 -3.59 1.43 -11.56
CA LEU A 73 -2.75 0.57 -12.39
C LEU A 73 -3.44 0.16 -13.70
N ASN A 74 -4.75 -0.09 -13.68
CA ASN A 74 -5.50 -0.38 -14.89
C ASN A 74 -5.51 0.80 -15.86
N LEU A 75 -5.61 2.04 -15.35
CA LEU A 75 -5.53 3.24 -16.17
C LEU A 75 -4.13 3.44 -16.75
N GLU A 76 -3.08 3.24 -15.94
CA GLU A 76 -1.69 3.31 -16.38
C GLU A 76 -1.39 2.28 -17.48
N ASN A 77 -1.82 1.03 -17.30
CA ASN A 77 -1.66 -0.02 -18.32
C ASN A 77 -2.41 0.30 -19.63
N LYS A 78 -3.62 0.85 -19.54
CA LYS A 78 -4.39 1.26 -20.72
C LYS A 78 -3.73 2.44 -21.45
N ALA A 79 -3.13 3.37 -20.73
CA ALA A 79 -2.38 4.48 -21.33
C ALA A 79 -1.14 3.96 -22.08
N LEU A 80 -0.34 3.10 -21.44
CA LEU A 80 0.82 2.46 -22.07
C LEU A 80 0.45 1.64 -23.31
N SER A 81 -0.65 0.89 -23.26
CA SER A 81 -1.13 0.12 -24.41
C SER A 81 -1.61 0.98 -25.57
N ARG A 82 -2.05 2.22 -25.33
CA ARG A 82 -2.42 3.15 -26.41
C ARG A 82 -1.21 3.78 -27.07
N GLU A 83 -0.18 4.11 -26.30
CA GLU A 83 1.08 4.67 -26.82
C GLU A 83 1.89 3.64 -27.63
N ALA A 84 1.72 2.34 -27.37
CA ALA A 84 2.37 1.26 -28.09
C ALA A 84 1.74 0.90 -29.45
N LYS A 85 0.59 1.50 -29.81
CA LYS A 85 -0.08 1.33 -31.10
C LYS A 85 0.22 2.50 -32.03
#